data_AF-A0A348WPV6-F1
#
_entry.id   AF-A0A348WPV6-F1
#
_cell.length_a   1.000
_cell.length_b   1.000
_cell.length_c   1.000
_cell.angle_alpha   90.00
_cell.angle_beta   90.00
_cell.angle_gamma   90.00
#
_symmetry.space_group_name_H-M   'P 1'
#
loop_
_entity.id
_entity.type
_entity.pdbx_description
1 polymer ?
#
loop_
_entity_poly.entity_id
_entity_poly.type
_entity_poly.pdbx_seq_one_letter_code
_entity_poly.pdbx_strand_id
1 'polypeptide(L)'
;GLGRYLALNQWNGAVINGNGDLEAIDSTGISFAYRHFWTDKIRSNVIYSRGWADNPEAWVGGSSTKYSQRLAFNVMYSAASNLTFGAEISKAQRETEAGFDGDLNRLQFMAKYAF
;
A
#
# COMPACT_ATOMS: atom_id res chain seq x y z
N GLY A 1 -17.39 4.60 2.48
CA GLY A 1 -16.17 5.42 2.31
C GLY A 1 -15.19 4.77 1.35
N LEU A 2 -14.22 5.56 0.87
CA LEU A 2 -13.13 5.14 -0.02
C LEU A 2 -12.18 4.10 0.62
N GLY A 3 -12.18 3.96 1.95
CA GLY A 3 -11.25 3.10 2.71
C GLY A 3 -11.28 1.63 2.29
N ARG A 4 -12.44 1.15 1.81
CA ARG A 4 -12.64 -0.18 1.20
C ARG A 4 -11.77 -0.41 -0.05
N TYR A 5 -11.49 0.66 -0.80
CA TYR A 5 -10.77 0.60 -2.08
C TYR A 5 -9.29 0.98 -1.94
N LEU A 6 -8.87 1.44 -0.76
CA LEU A 6 -7.50 1.82 -0.46
C LEU A 6 -6.81 0.77 0.40
N ALA A 7 -5.53 0.52 0.12
CA ALA A 7 -4.62 -0.25 0.98
C ALA A 7 -5.18 -1.59 1.51
N LEU A 8 -5.84 -2.39 0.65
CA LEU A 8 -6.42 -3.70 1.01
C LEU A 8 -7.59 -3.62 2.02
N ASN A 9 -8.52 -2.67 1.84
CA ASN A 9 -9.62 -2.39 2.79
C ASN A 9 -9.10 -1.95 4.17
N GLN A 10 -8.10 -1.05 4.19
CA GLN A 10 -7.42 -0.71 5.44
C GLN A 10 -8.31 0.04 6.45
N TRP A 11 -9.33 0.76 5.98
CA TRP A 11 -10.22 1.58 6.80
C TRP A 11 -11.69 1.24 6.58
N ASN A 12 -12.47 1.31 7.66
CA ASN A 12 -13.92 1.22 7.62
C ASN A 12 -14.53 2.45 6.93
N GLY A 13 -15.79 2.33 6.49
CA GLY A 13 -16.47 3.43 5.79
C GLY A 13 -17.17 4.44 6.71
N ALA A 14 -17.47 4.03 7.94
CA ALA A 14 -18.14 4.80 8.98
C ALA A 14 -18.00 4.08 10.32
N VAL A 15 -18.31 4.77 11.43
CA VAL A 15 -18.40 4.22 12.78
C VAL A 15 -19.66 4.76 13.46
N ILE A 16 -20.21 4.01 14.43
CA ILE A 16 -21.34 4.47 15.22
C ILE A 16 -20.81 5.35 16.36
N ASN A 17 -21.33 6.56 16.49
CA ASN A 17 -20.96 7.49 17.56
C ASN A 17 -21.76 7.24 18.86
N GLY A 18 -21.46 7.99 19.91
CA GLY A 18 -22.14 7.85 21.22
C GLY A 18 -23.64 8.11 21.21
N ASN A 19 -24.19 8.73 20.16
CA ASN A 19 -25.63 8.97 19.99
C ASN A 19 -26.32 7.87 19.17
N GLY A 20 -25.57 6.89 18.66
CA GLY A 20 -26.09 5.85 17.77
C GLY A 20 -26.12 6.24 16.30
N ASP A 21 -25.63 7.43 15.95
CA ASP A 21 -25.58 7.90 14.55
C ASP A 21 -24.31 7.40 13.85
N LEU A 22 -24.38 7.26 12.53
CA LEU A 22 -23.23 6.90 11.69
C LEU A 22 -22.37 8.14 11.38
N GLU A 23 -21.13 8.11 11.85
CA GLU A 23 -20.08 9.07 11.51
C GLU A 23 -19.23 8.52 10.37
N ALA A 24 -19.06 9.26 9.27
CA ALA A 24 -18.25 8.83 8.15
C ALA A 24 -16.75 8.85 8.49
N ILE A 25 -15.99 7.89 7.96
CA ILE A 25 -14.52 7.89 8.03
C ILE A 25 -14.00 8.24 6.65
N ASP A 26 -13.38 9.41 6.55
CA ASP A 26 -12.76 9.87 5.31
C ASP A 26 -11.36 9.30 5.18
N SER A 27 -11.06 8.76 4.01
CA SER A 27 -9.77 8.13 3.72
C SER A 27 -9.19 8.68 2.43
N THR A 28 -7.91 9.00 2.45
CA THR A 28 -7.17 9.50 1.29
C THR A 28 -5.98 8.60 0.99
N GLY A 29 -5.63 8.46 -0.29
CA GLY A 29 -4.48 7.70 -0.72
C GLY A 29 -3.83 8.30 -1.95
N ILE A 30 -2.49 8.21 -1.99
CA ILE A 30 -1.67 8.65 -3.12
C ILE A 30 -0.71 7.53 -3.50
N SER A 31 -0.37 7.46 -4.78
CA SER A 31 0.64 6.53 -5.29
C SER A 31 1.40 7.15 -6.46
N PHE A 32 2.72 6.98 -6.43
CA PHE A 32 3.63 7.39 -7.48
C PHE A 32 4.41 6.17 -7.96
N ALA A 33 4.55 6.05 -9.28
CA ALA A 33 5.34 5.01 -9.89
C ALA A 33 6.18 5.61 -11.01
N TYR A 34 7.48 5.33 -10.98
CA TYR A 34 8.40 5.65 -12.06
C TYR A 34 8.99 4.35 -12.61
N ARG A 35 8.98 4.23 -13.93
CA ARG A 35 9.58 3.11 -14.65
C ARG A 35 10.74 3.60 -15.49
N HIS A 36 11.86 2.91 -15.40
CA HIS A 36 13.02 3.16 -16.24
C HIS A 36 13.36 1.92 -17.08
N PHE A 37 13.59 2.12 -18.38
CA PHE A 37 14.09 1.09 -19.29
C PHE A 37 15.58 1.30 -19.47
N TRP A 38 16.38 0.35 -18.99
CA TRP A 38 17.83 0.38 -19.15
C TRP A 38 18.24 -0.17 -20.53
N THR A 39 17.50 -1.18 -20.99
CA THR A 39 17.61 -1.80 -22.31
C THR A 39 16.24 -2.33 -22.73
N ASP A 40 16.13 -2.88 -23.94
CA ASP A 40 14.91 -3.55 -24.40
C ASP A 40 14.52 -4.78 -23.55
N LYS A 41 15.47 -5.33 -22.78
CA LYS A 41 15.26 -6.53 -21.94
C LYS A 41 15.17 -6.23 -20.46
N ILE A 42 15.73 -5.11 -19.99
CA ILE A 42 15.86 -4.79 -18.56
C ILE A 42 15.11 -3.50 -18.24
N ARG A 43 14.19 -3.59 -17.28
CA ARG A 43 13.46 -2.44 -16.73
C ARG A 43 13.45 -2.48 -15.21
N SER A 44 13.40 -1.32 -14.57
CA SER A 44 13.15 -1.19 -13.14
C SER A 44 11.96 -0.29 -12.85
N ASN A 45 11.38 -0.42 -11.66
CA ASN A 45 10.37 0.49 -11.17
C ASN A 45 10.71 0.95 -9.75
N VAL A 46 10.43 2.22 -9.47
CA VAL A 46 10.36 2.78 -8.11
C VAL A 46 8.89 3.11 -7.85
N ILE A 47 8.35 2.62 -6.74
CA ILE A 47 6.94 2.81 -6.39
C ILE A 47 6.87 3.33 -4.95
N TYR A 48 6.19 4.46 -4.76
CA TYR A 48 5.81 4.98 -3.46
C TYR A 48 4.29 5.02 -3.35
N SER A 49 3.76 4.63 -2.19
CA SER A 49 2.33 4.68 -1.90
C SER A 49 2.12 5.06 -0.45
N ARG A 50 1.10 5.88 -0.18
CA ARG A 50 0.70 6.26 1.18
C ARG A 50 -0.81 6.42 1.22
N GLY A 51 -1.43 5.95 2.29
CA GLY A 51 -2.83 6.22 2.60
C GLY A 51 -3.00 6.56 4.07
N TRP A 52 -4.03 7.35 4.38
CA TRP A 52 -4.40 7.73 5.72
C TRP A 52 -5.92 7.91 5.81
N ALA A 53 -6.45 7.92 7.03
CA ALA A 53 -7.83 8.27 7.28
C ALA A 53 -7.94 9.30 8.40
N ASP A 54 -9.02 10.08 8.35
CA ASP A 54 -9.47 10.91 9.44
C ASP A 54 -10.43 10.07 10.29
N ASN A 55 -9.87 9.45 11.33
CA ASN A 55 -10.63 8.58 12.21
C ASN A 55 -11.10 9.38 13.44
N PRO A 56 -12.37 9.29 13.83
CA PRO A 56 -12.82 9.82 15.10
C PRO A 56 -12.37 8.87 16.22
N GLU A 57 -11.19 9.14 16.79
CA GLU A 57 -10.47 8.26 17.73
C GLU A 57 -11.33 7.76 18.89
N ALA A 58 -12.24 8.61 19.38
CA ALA A 58 -13.18 8.30 20.47
C ALA A 58 -14.08 7.09 20.18
N TRP A 59 -14.30 6.75 18.90
CA TRP A 59 -15.24 5.71 18.48
C TRP A 59 -14.58 4.54 17.75
N VAL A 60 -13.46 4.76 17.05
CA VAL A 60 -12.78 3.70 16.28
C VAL A 60 -11.79 2.87 17.10
N GLY A 61 -11.40 3.36 18.29
CA GLY A 61 -10.40 2.74 19.15
C GLY A 61 -8.96 2.89 18.65
N GLY A 62 -8.01 2.91 19.60
CA GLY A 62 -6.61 3.24 19.34
C GLY A 62 -5.84 2.26 18.43
N SER A 63 -6.34 1.04 18.21
CA SER A 63 -5.71 0.07 17.29
C SER A 63 -6.00 0.33 15.82
N SER A 64 -6.94 1.23 15.53
CA SER A 64 -7.28 1.66 14.17
C SER A 64 -6.09 2.29 13.47
N THR A 65 -5.97 2.04 12.16
CA THR A 65 -4.84 2.53 11.38
C THR A 65 -4.99 4.02 11.14
N LYS A 66 -3.99 4.80 11.50
CA LYS A 66 -3.90 6.23 11.16
C LYS A 66 -3.41 6.42 9.74
N TYR A 67 -2.25 5.84 9.42
CA TYR A 67 -1.72 5.81 8.06
C TYR A 67 -0.94 4.52 7.79
N SER A 68 -0.75 4.24 6.51
CA SER A 68 0.22 3.27 6.02
C SER A 68 0.96 3.82 4.81
N GLN A 69 2.23 3.49 4.68
CA GLN A 69 3.06 3.87 3.54
C GLN A 69 4.00 2.77 3.12
N ARG A 70 4.46 2.81 1.87
CA ARG A 70 5.35 1.81 1.29
C ARG A 70 6.21 2.41 0.19
N LEU A 71 7.49 2.07 0.23
CA LEU A 71 8.46 2.31 -0.84
C LEU A 71 8.95 0.95 -1.36
N ALA A 72 8.97 0.80 -2.68
CA ALA A 72 9.41 -0.43 -3.34
C ALA A 72 10.30 -0.13 -4.54
N PHE A 73 11.29 -1.00 -4.75
CA PHE A 73 12.12 -1.03 -5.93
C PHE A 73 12.10 -2.43 -6.52
N ASN A 74 11.77 -2.55 -7.80
CA ASN A 74 11.88 -3.81 -8.53
C ASN A 74 12.73 -3.69 -9.78
N VAL A 75 13.30 -4.83 -10.17
CA VAL A 75 14.01 -5.05 -11.42
C VAL A 75 13.40 -6.24 -12.13
N MET A 76 13.26 -6.13 -13.44
CA MET A 76 12.65 -7.12 -14.31
C MET A 76 13.56 -7.38 -15.51
N TYR A 77 13.85 -8.65 -15.77
CA TYR A 77 14.65 -9.12 -16.91
C TYR A 77 13.81 -10.01 -17.82
N SER A 78 13.64 -9.58 -19.08
CA SER A 78 12.91 -10.33 -20.11
C SER A 78 13.90 -11.19 -20.89
N ALA A 79 14.05 -12.45 -20.49
CA ALA A 79 14.98 -13.40 -21.09
C ALA A 79 14.56 -13.78 -22.53
N ALA A 80 13.25 -13.78 -22.80
CA ALA A 80 12.64 -13.93 -24.12
C ALA A 80 11.37 -13.07 -24.19
N SER A 81 10.75 -12.96 -25.37
CA SER A 81 9.50 -12.20 -25.57
C SER A 81 8.36 -12.71 -24.66
N ASN A 82 8.36 -14.00 -24.34
CA ASN A 82 7.38 -14.66 -23.48
C ASN A 82 7.89 -15.00 -22.08
N LEU A 83 9.17 -14.75 -21.74
CA LEU A 83 9.75 -15.16 -20.45
C LEU A 83 10.36 -13.98 -19.72
N THR A 84 9.89 -13.72 -18.50
CA THR A 84 10.37 -12.64 -17.64
C THR A 84 10.70 -13.14 -16.24
N PHE A 85 11.83 -12.71 -15.69
CA PHE A 85 12.19 -12.86 -14.29
C PHE A 85 12.20 -11.51 -13.59
N GLY A 86 12.05 -11.51 -12.28
CA GLY A 86 12.09 -10.27 -11.50
C GLY A 86 12.41 -10.49 -10.04
N ALA A 87 12.85 -9.41 -9.40
CA ALA A 87 13.02 -9.32 -7.97
C ALA A 87 12.55 -7.94 -7.49
N GLU A 88 12.02 -7.89 -6.27
CA GLU A 88 11.63 -6.65 -5.62
C GLU A 88 12.06 -6.64 -4.16
N ILE A 89 12.58 -5.49 -3.72
CA ILE A 89 12.75 -5.15 -2.31
C ILE A 89 11.82 -4.00 -1.95
N SER A 90 11.30 -4.02 -0.73
CA SER A 90 10.38 -2.99 -0.28
C SER A 90 10.36 -2.84 1.24
N LYS A 91 10.06 -1.63 1.69
CA LYS A 91 9.79 -1.28 3.08
C LYS A 91 8.41 -0.65 3.17
N ALA A 92 7.60 -1.11 4.12
CA ALA A 92 6.31 -0.56 4.44
C ALA A 92 6.22 -0.26 5.93
N GLN A 93 5.42 0.75 6.28
CA GLN A 93 5.16 1.18 7.65
C GLN A 93 3.66 1.40 7.84
N ARG A 94 3.19 1.19 9.06
CA ARG A 94 1.82 1.45 9.49
C ARG A 94 1.89 2.04 10.90
N GLU A 95 1.15 3.12 11.13
CA GLU A 95 0.95 3.69 12.46
C GLU A 95 -0.54 3.62 12.82
N THR A 96 -0.83 3.37 14.10
CA THR A 96 -2.19 3.36 14.65
C THR A 96 -2.51 4.68 15.35
N GLU A 97 -3.80 4.93 15.64
CA GLU A 97 -4.18 6.14 16.38
C GLU A 97 -3.55 6.21 17.79
N ALA A 98 -3.29 5.07 18.43
CA ALA A 98 -2.56 5.00 19.69
C ALA A 98 -1.03 5.20 19.55
N GLY A 99 -0.51 5.51 18.36
CA GLY A 99 0.90 5.74 18.10
C GLY A 99 1.75 4.46 18.03
N PHE A 100 1.14 3.28 17.96
CA PHE A 100 1.89 2.05 17.73
C PHE A 100 2.29 1.92 16.26
N ASP A 101 3.57 1.65 16.04
CA ASP A 101 4.17 1.43 14.73
C ASP A 101 4.28 -0.07 14.38
N GLY A 102 4.13 -0.38 13.10
CA GLY A 102 4.42 -1.67 12.50
C GLY A 102 5.21 -1.51 11.22
N ASP A 103 6.36 -2.19 11.12
CA ASP A 103 7.23 -2.20 9.94
C ASP A 103 7.16 -3.54 9.20
N LEU A 104 7.29 -3.49 7.87
CA LEU A 104 7.42 -4.66 7.03
C LEU A 104 8.51 -4.44 5.98
N ASN A 105 9.58 -5.23 6.06
CA ASN A 105 10.57 -5.36 4.99
C ASN A 105 10.29 -6.63 4.19
N ARG A 106 10.28 -6.54 2.87
CA ARG A 106 9.97 -7.68 2.00
C ARG A 106 10.93 -7.74 0.82
N LEU A 107 11.48 -8.93 0.62
CA LEU A 107 12.17 -9.37 -0.60
C LEU A 107 11.26 -10.40 -1.30
N GLN A 108 11.07 -10.26 -2.61
CA GLN A 108 10.28 -11.21 -3.40
C GLN A 108 10.91 -11.44 -4.77
N PHE A 109 10.68 -12.63 -5.32
CA PHE A 109 11.15 -13.05 -6.63
C PHE A 109 9.97 -13.46 -7.50
N MET A 110 10.11 -13.33 -8.82
CA MET A 110 9.05 -13.65 -9.76
C MET A 110 9.61 -14.28 -11.04
N ALA A 111 8.86 -15.23 -11.60
CA ALA A 111 9.00 -15.71 -12.96
C ALA A 111 7.63 -15.69 -13.64
N LYS A 112 7.56 -15.18 -14.87
CA LYS A 112 6.35 -15.11 -15.68
C LYS A 112 6.62 -15.68 -17.08
N TYR A 113 5.79 -16.63 -17.49
CA TYR A 113 5.68 -17.10 -18.86
C TYR A 113 4.34 -16.63 -19.45
N ALA A 114 4.37 -16.00 -20.63
CA ALA A 114 3.16 -15.56 -21.36
C ALA A 114 2.92 -16.51 -22.55
N PHE A 115 1.71 -17.07 -22.63
CA PHE A 115 1.27 -17.99 -23.69
C PHE A 115 0.58 -17.26 -24.84
#